data_AF-A0A4Q6FIL6-F1
#
_entry.id   AF-A0A4Q6FIL6-F1
#
_cell.length_a   1.000
_cell.length_b   1.000
_cell.length_c   1.000
_cell.angle_alpha   90.00
_cell.angle_beta   90.00
_cell.angle_gamma   90.00
#
_symmetry.space_group_name_H-M   'P 1'
#
loop_
_entity.id
_entity.type
_entity.pdbx_description
1 polymer ?
#
loop_
_entity_poly.entity_id
_entity_poly.type
_entity_poly.pdbx_seq_one_letter_code
_entity_poly.pdbx_strand_id
1 'polypeptide(L)'
;MEPQVRDGLRWLEGIEDGAMNTGDLYILSQSLDPVLTTLIVKYLRKKYPASKPEGAGVTARLVDLSSTYPDLVKSMKTGESDPITEWFTETYNFGEFYTKPEEMIELIVEKIES
;
A
#
# COMPACT_ATOMS: atom_id res chain seq x y z
N MET A 1 -16.04 9.75 -2.02
CA MET A 1 -14.77 9.05 -1.77
C MET A 1 -14.22 9.57 -0.46
N GLU A 2 -14.14 8.71 0.54
CA GLU A 2 -13.57 9.02 1.85
C GLU A 2 -12.08 9.40 1.71
N PRO A 3 -11.53 10.25 2.60
CA PRO A 3 -10.14 10.68 2.51
C PRO A 3 -9.14 9.52 2.43
N GLN A 4 -9.35 8.46 3.23
CA GLN A 4 -8.50 7.26 3.21
C GLN A 4 -8.52 6.56 1.84
N VAL A 5 -9.69 6.44 1.21
CA VAL A 5 -9.80 5.82 -0.13
C VAL A 5 -9.06 6.65 -1.17
N ARG A 6 -9.34 7.95 -1.23
CA ARG A 6 -8.72 8.86 -2.20
C ARG A 6 -7.20 8.91 -2.05
N ASP A 7 -6.74 9.08 -0.82
CA ASP A 7 -5.33 9.26 -0.54
C ASP A 7 -4.57 7.92 -0.65
N GLY A 8 -5.21 6.80 -0.30
CA GLY A 8 -4.68 5.46 -0.50
C GLY A 8 -4.51 5.12 -1.98
N LEU A 9 -5.50 5.45 -2.82
CA LEU A 9 -5.42 5.28 -4.26
C LEU A 9 -4.29 6.10 -4.86
N ARG A 10 -4.25 7.40 -4.52
CA ARG A 10 -3.18 8.29 -4.97
C ARG A 10 -1.80 7.80 -4.55
N TRP A 11 -1.68 7.20 -3.36
CA TRP A 11 -0.41 6.64 -2.88
C TRP A 11 -0.01 5.39 -3.65
N LEU A 12 -0.95 4.48 -3.89
CA LEU A 12 -0.74 3.29 -4.71
C LEU A 12 -0.28 3.66 -6.13
N GLU A 13 -1.02 4.54 -6.80
CA GLU A 13 -0.72 5.01 -8.16
C GLU A 13 0.62 5.77 -8.21
N GLY A 14 0.89 6.61 -7.19
CA GLY A 14 2.15 7.32 -7.07
C GLY A 14 3.37 6.39 -7.04
N ILE A 15 3.25 5.23 -6.38
CA ILE A 15 4.30 4.20 -6.35
C ILE A 15 4.32 3.39 -7.67
N GLU A 16 3.15 3.03 -8.19
CA GLU A 16 3.02 2.19 -9.39
C GLU A 16 3.55 2.90 -10.64
N ASP A 17 3.11 4.13 -10.87
CA ASP A 17 3.45 4.93 -12.06
C ASP A 17 4.71 5.77 -11.86
N GLY A 18 5.14 5.98 -10.61
CA GLY A 18 6.25 6.88 -10.30
C GLY A 18 5.90 8.36 -10.48
N ALA A 19 4.62 8.71 -10.39
CA ALA A 19 4.12 10.08 -10.54
C ALA A 19 4.43 10.98 -9.32
N MET A 20 4.85 10.39 -8.20
CA MET A 20 5.21 11.09 -6.97
C MET A 20 6.65 10.79 -6.56
N ASN A 21 7.37 11.79 -6.06
CA ASN A 21 8.69 11.57 -5.47
C ASN A 21 8.57 10.94 -4.07
N THR A 22 9.68 10.43 -3.56
CA THR A 22 9.78 9.72 -2.28
C THR A 22 9.31 10.58 -1.09
N GLY A 23 9.56 11.89 -1.10
CA GLY A 23 9.10 12.79 -0.04
C GLY A 23 7.59 13.00 -0.05
N ASP A 24 7.00 13.20 -1.23
CA ASP A 24 5.55 13.35 -1.37
C ASP A 24 4.81 12.06 -0.99
N LEU A 25 5.36 10.90 -1.37
CA LEU A 25 4.84 9.60 -0.94
C LEU A 25 4.88 9.43 0.58
N TYR A 26 5.98 9.84 1.23
CA TYR A 26 6.09 9.75 2.68
C TYR A 26 5.13 10.70 3.42
N ILE A 27 4.97 11.93 2.92
CA ILE A 27 4.03 12.90 3.50
C ILE A 27 2.60 12.36 3.38
N LEU A 28 2.22 11.84 2.21
CA LEU A 28 0.89 11.26 2.00
C LEU A 28 0.66 10.03 2.88
N SER A 29 1.68 9.20 3.10
CA SER A 29 1.54 8.03 4.00
C SER A 29 1.31 8.42 5.46
N GLN A 30 1.61 9.66 5.89
CA GLN A 30 1.36 10.10 7.26
C GLN A 30 -0.13 10.32 7.57
N SER A 31 -0.96 10.52 6.54
CA SER A 31 -2.42 10.64 6.69
C SER A 31 -3.16 9.32 6.48
N LEU A 32 -2.46 8.25 6.08
CA LEU A 32 -3.05 6.94 5.84
C LEU A 32 -3.00 6.07 7.08
N ASP A 33 -4.00 5.22 7.23
CA ASP A 33 -3.98 4.20 8.27
C ASP A 33 -2.80 3.23 8.06
N PRO A 34 -2.07 2.84 9.12
CA PRO A 34 -0.98 1.87 9.03
C PRO A 34 -1.37 0.55 8.34
N VAL A 35 -2.58 0.03 8.58
CA VAL A 35 -3.10 -1.18 7.94
C VAL A 35 -3.19 -1.00 6.43
N LEU A 36 -3.74 0.13 5.99
CA LEU A 36 -3.90 0.45 4.57
C LEU A 36 -2.56 0.52 3.86
N THR A 37 -1.57 1.25 4.42
CA THR A 37 -0.22 1.32 3.84
C THR A 37 0.45 -0.05 3.76
N THR A 38 0.30 -0.87 4.79
CA THR A 38 0.85 -2.24 4.83
C THR A 38 0.23 -3.13 3.76
N LEU A 39 -1.09 -3.14 3.63
CA LEU A 39 -1.79 -3.96 2.64
C LEU A 39 -1.51 -3.48 1.20
N ILE A 40 -1.39 -2.17 0.95
CA ILE A 40 -0.95 -1.64 -0.35
C ILE A 40 0.48 -2.11 -0.69
N VAL A 41 1.42 -2.06 0.26
CA VAL A 41 2.79 -2.55 0.00
C VAL A 41 2.83 -4.05 -0.25
N LYS A 42 2.03 -4.84 0.47
CA LYS A 42 1.86 -6.29 0.22
C LYS A 42 1.27 -6.53 -1.17
N TYR A 43 0.23 -5.81 -1.55
CA TYR A 43 -0.39 -5.86 -2.88
C TYR A 43 0.64 -5.60 -3.98
N LEU A 44 1.40 -4.50 -3.87
CA LEU A 44 2.42 -4.13 -4.87
C LEU A 44 3.52 -5.19 -4.98
N ARG A 45 4.01 -5.74 -3.86
CA ARG A 45 5.01 -6.82 -3.87
C ARG A 45 4.49 -8.12 -4.49
N LYS A 46 3.20 -8.40 -4.40
CA LYS A 46 2.56 -9.56 -5.02
C LYS A 46 2.30 -9.34 -6.53
N LYS A 47 1.84 -8.15 -6.90
CA LYS A 47 1.60 -7.75 -8.30
C LYS A 47 2.90 -7.64 -9.09
N TYR A 48 3.93 -7.09 -8.47
CA TYR A 48 5.26 -6.82 -9.03
C TYR A 48 6.35 -7.59 -8.28
N PRO A 49 6.43 -8.93 -8.43
CA PRO A 49 7.46 -9.70 -7.76
C PRO A 49 8.85 -9.32 -8.28
N ALA A 50 9.82 -9.21 -7.38
CA ALA A 50 11.20 -8.80 -7.69
C ALA A 50 11.91 -9.72 -8.71
N SER A 51 11.39 -10.93 -8.94
CA SER A 51 11.88 -11.87 -9.96
C SER A 51 11.52 -11.47 -11.39
N LYS A 52 10.64 -10.49 -11.58
CA LYS A 52 10.17 -10.05 -12.90
C LYS A 52 10.63 -8.62 -13.23
N PRO A 53 11.25 -8.40 -14.41
CA PRO A 53 11.73 -7.07 -14.81
C PRO A 53 10.65 -5.99 -14.87
N GLU A 54 9.41 -6.37 -15.20
CA GLU A 54 8.25 -5.46 -15.29
C GLU A 54 7.96 -4.70 -13.97
N GLY A 55 8.38 -5.24 -12.83
CA GLY A 55 8.18 -4.65 -11.50
C GLY A 55 9.37 -3.86 -10.95
N ALA A 56 10.46 -3.72 -11.72
CA ALA A 56 11.72 -3.17 -11.21
C ALA A 56 11.57 -1.72 -10.71
N GLY A 57 10.82 -0.88 -11.43
CA GLY A 57 10.59 0.53 -11.05
C GLY A 57 9.80 0.66 -9.75
N VAL A 58 8.71 -0.10 -9.62
CA VAL A 58 7.90 -0.16 -8.39
C VAL A 58 8.74 -0.63 -7.20
N THR A 59 9.50 -1.71 -7.39
CA THR A 59 10.37 -2.27 -6.35
C THR A 59 11.44 -1.25 -5.93
N ALA A 60 12.08 -0.57 -6.88
CA ALA A 60 13.09 0.44 -6.58
C ALA A 60 12.51 1.60 -5.74
N ARG A 61 11.31 2.09 -6.09
CA ARG A 61 10.62 3.15 -5.35
C ARG A 61 10.21 2.70 -3.94
N LEU A 62 9.71 1.48 -3.78
CA LEU A 62 9.41 0.93 -2.45
C LEU A 62 10.68 0.81 -1.59
N VAL A 63 11.80 0.36 -2.18
CA VAL A 63 13.09 0.29 -1.49
C VAL A 63 13.56 1.67 -1.09
N ASP A 64 13.54 2.65 -2.00
CA ASP A 64 13.95 4.03 -1.74
C ASP A 64 13.10 4.70 -0.64
N LEU A 65 11.78 4.53 -0.69
CA LEU A 65 10.86 5.04 0.32
C LEU A 65 11.13 4.41 1.70
N SER A 66 11.29 3.10 1.76
CA SER A 66 11.50 2.37 3.02
C SER A 66 12.89 2.59 3.64
N SER A 67 13.91 2.84 2.82
CA SER A 67 15.27 3.12 3.29
C SER A 67 15.43 4.58 3.75
N THR A 68 14.77 5.51 3.06
CA THR A 68 14.81 6.95 3.37
C THR A 68 13.99 7.27 4.62
N TYR A 69 12.86 6.60 4.83
CA TYR A 69 11.95 6.88 5.94
C TYR A 69 11.71 5.64 6.83
N PRO A 70 12.61 5.35 7.79
CA PRO A 70 12.44 4.23 8.72
C PRO A 70 11.16 4.28 9.56
N ASP A 71 10.60 5.47 9.78
CA ASP A 71 9.35 5.62 10.54
C ASP A 71 8.13 5.09 9.77
N LEU A 72 8.13 5.16 8.44
CA LEU A 72 7.12 4.45 7.63
C LEU A 72 7.24 2.94 7.84
N VAL A 73 8.45 2.39 7.89
CA VAL A 73 8.66 0.96 8.16
C VAL A 73 8.17 0.57 9.55
N LYS A 74 8.35 1.43 10.56
CA LYS A 74 7.78 1.20 11.90
C LYS A 74 6.26 1.24 11.88
N SER A 75 5.66 2.22 11.20
CA SER A 75 4.21 2.32 11.03
C SER A 75 3.63 1.07 10.37
N MET A 76 4.24 0.62 9.26
CA MET A 76 3.82 -0.60 8.57
C MET A 76 3.93 -1.85 9.46
N LYS A 77 4.93 -1.93 10.35
CA LYS A 77 5.03 -3.04 11.32
C LYS A 77 3.89 -3.05 12.33
N THR A 78 3.39 -1.87 12.71
CA THR A 78 2.17 -1.77 13.53
C THR A 78 0.97 -2.28 12.75
N GLY A 79 0.78 -1.82 11.51
CA GLY A 79 -0.30 -2.29 10.64
C GLY A 79 -0.22 -3.79 10.32
N GLU A 80 0.98 -4.34 10.19
CA GLU A 80 1.22 -5.78 9.97
C GLU A 80 0.69 -6.65 11.11
N SER A 81 0.80 -6.16 12.34
CA SER A 81 0.35 -6.85 13.56
C SER A 81 -1.15 -6.65 13.83
N ASP A 82 -1.84 -5.86 13.01
CA ASP A 82 -3.26 -5.56 13.20
C ASP A 82 -4.15 -6.74 12.74
N PRO A 83 -5.18 -7.12 13.52
CA PRO A 83 -6.11 -8.19 13.13
C PRO A 83 -6.81 -7.96 11.78
N ILE A 84 -6.96 -6.72 11.32
CA ILE A 84 -7.53 -6.41 10.01
C ILE A 84 -6.59 -6.87 8.89
N THR A 85 -5.27 -6.72 9.06
CA THR A 85 -4.29 -7.24 8.10
C THR A 85 -4.40 -8.75 7.97
N GLU A 86 -4.48 -9.46 9.10
CA GLU A 86 -4.66 -10.92 9.13
C GLU A 86 -5.97 -11.30 8.43
N TRP A 87 -7.10 -10.73 8.86
CA TRP A 87 -8.42 -10.93 8.26
C TRP A 87 -8.40 -10.76 6.74
N PHE A 88 -7.81 -9.67 6.24
CA PHE A 88 -7.77 -9.40 4.82
C PHE A 88 -6.98 -10.49 4.09
N THR A 89 -5.80 -10.84 4.60
CA THR A 89 -4.91 -11.83 3.95
C THR A 89 -5.41 -13.27 4.03
N GLU A 90 -6.29 -13.59 4.99
CA GLU A 90 -6.96 -14.90 5.07
C GLU A 90 -8.22 -14.96 4.21
N THR A 91 -8.92 -13.84 4.05
CA THR A 91 -10.21 -13.79 3.36
C THR A 91 -10.07 -13.57 1.85
N TYR A 92 -9.09 -12.77 1.43
CA TYR A 92 -8.99 -12.29 0.04
C TYR A 92 -7.64 -12.59 -0.60
N ASN A 93 -7.65 -12.75 -1.92
CA ASN A 93 -6.44 -12.85 -2.71
C ASN A 93 -6.16 -11.51 -3.42
N PHE A 94 -4.97 -10.95 -3.23
CA PHE A 94 -4.57 -9.70 -3.89
C PHE A 94 -4.76 -9.71 -5.42
N GLY A 95 -4.63 -10.88 -6.06
CA GLY A 95 -4.81 -11.03 -7.50
C GLY A 95 -6.21 -10.68 -8.01
N GLU A 96 -7.22 -10.77 -7.16
CA GLU A 96 -8.61 -10.41 -7.48
C GLU A 96 -8.75 -8.90 -7.77
N PHE A 97 -7.84 -8.09 -7.22
CA PHE A 97 -7.87 -6.63 -7.30
C PHE A 97 -6.84 -6.05 -8.29
N TYR A 98 -6.17 -6.87 -9.10
CA TYR A 98 -5.14 -6.35 -10.02
C TYR A 98 -5.69 -5.42 -11.10
N THR A 99 -6.95 -5.62 -11.51
CA THR A 99 -7.63 -4.77 -12.50
C THR A 99 -8.43 -3.64 -11.88
N LYS A 100 -8.68 -3.69 -10.56
CA LYS A 100 -9.51 -2.74 -9.81
C LYS A 100 -8.97 -2.55 -8.39
N PRO A 101 -7.82 -1.86 -8.24
CA PRO A 101 -7.23 -1.62 -6.92
C PRO A 101 -8.12 -0.76 -6.00
N GLU A 102 -9.01 0.06 -6.55
CA GLU A 102 -10.02 0.83 -5.81
C GLU A 102 -10.92 -0.05 -4.95
N GLU A 103 -11.46 -1.14 -5.50
CA GLU A 103 -12.33 -2.06 -4.75
C GLU A 103 -11.58 -2.67 -3.54
N MET A 104 -10.27 -2.90 -3.64
CA MET A 104 -9.45 -3.37 -2.52
C MET A 104 -9.35 -2.30 -1.42
N ILE A 105 -9.07 -1.07 -1.82
CA ILE A 105 -8.85 0.04 -0.90
C ILE A 105 -10.16 0.40 -0.19
N GLU A 106 -11.27 0.47 -0.92
CA GLU A 106 -12.61 0.68 -0.36
C GLU A 106 -12.93 -0.39 0.68
N LEU A 107 -12.75 -1.67 0.35
CA LEU A 107 -12.99 -2.78 1.27
C LEU A 107 -12.14 -2.72 2.55
N ILE A 108 -10.86 -2.34 2.43
CA ILE A 108 -9.98 -2.18 3.59
C ILE A 108 -10.42 -1.00 4.45
N VAL A 109 -10.73 0.14 3.84
CA VAL A 109 -11.16 1.35 4.56
C VAL A 109 -12.49 1.12 5.27
N GLU A 110 -13.48 0.53 4.59
CA GLU A 110 -14.75 0.14 5.21
C GLU A 110 -14.53 -0.74 6.45
N LYS A 111 -13.55 -1.65 6.41
CA LYS A 111 -13.22 -2.52 7.54
C LYS A 111 -12.53 -1.79 8.69
N ILE A 112 -11.72 -0.78 8.40
CA ILE A 112 -11.04 0.05 9.41
C ILE A 112 -12.04 0.96 10.14
N GLU A 113 -13.04 1.47 9.43
CA GLU A 113 -14.02 2.42 9.97
C GLU A 113 -15.22 1.78 10.68
N SER A 114 -15.41 0.45 10.54
CA SER A 114 -16.49 -0.32 11.18
C SER A 114 -16.25 -0.63 12.65
#